data_AF-A0A522ZQ44-F1
#
_entry.id   AF-A0A522ZQ44-F1
#
_cell.length_a   1.000
_cell.length_b   1.000
_cell.length_c   1.000
_cell.angle_alpha   90.00
_cell.angle_beta   90.00
_cell.angle_gamma   90.00
#
_symmetry.space_group_name_H-M   'P 1'
#
loop_
_entity.id
_entity.type
_entity.pdbx_description
1 polymer ?
#
loop_
_entity_poly.entity_id
_entity_poly.type
_entity_poly.pdbx_seq_one_letter_code
_entity_poly.pdbx_strand_id
1 'polypeptide(L)'
;MGLLTFSINVTLDGCLDHREGIADDETHAFFTRLMDKSGAMLWGRVTYEMMESSWPAVARGDTEAPPAMREWAVRLEAKPKYVVSSTRQDFPWTNS
;
A
#
# COMPACT_ATOMS: atom_id res chain seq x y z
N MET A 1 -1.50 11.70 21.08
CA MET A 1 -1.21 10.44 20.35
C MET A 1 -2.33 10.19 19.36
N GLY A 2 -2.00 9.93 18.08
CA GLY A 2 -3.00 9.57 17.08
C GLY A 2 -3.43 8.10 17.19
N LEU A 3 -4.56 7.75 16.57
CA LEU A 3 -5.03 6.37 16.45
C LEU A 3 -4.14 5.61 15.45
N LEU A 4 -3.70 4.40 15.82
CA LEU A 4 -3.03 3.48 14.90
C LEU A 4 -4.00 2.34 14.56
N THR A 5 -4.24 2.15 13.27
CA THR A 5 -5.04 1.05 12.75
C THR A 5 -4.13 0.08 12.01
N PHE A 6 -4.15 -1.19 12.45
CA PHE A 6 -3.40 -2.26 11.81
C PHE A 6 -4.36 -3.09 10.96
N SER A 7 -3.98 -3.35 9.72
CA SER A 7 -4.75 -4.18 8.79
C SER A 7 -3.78 -5.01 7.95
N ILE A 8 -4.10 -6.28 7.76
CA ILE A 8 -3.30 -7.23 6.99
C ILE A 8 -4.21 -8.31 6.42
N ASN A 9 -3.87 -8.80 5.22
CA ASN A 9 -4.51 -9.98 4.65
C ASN A 9 -3.84 -11.24 5.20
N VAL A 10 -4.64 -12.25 5.55
CA VAL A 10 -4.16 -13.53 6.06
C VAL A 10 -4.99 -14.66 5.45
N THR A 11 -4.33 -15.72 5.00
CA THR A 11 -5.00 -16.94 4.53
C THR A 11 -5.56 -17.74 5.72
N LEU A 12 -6.44 -18.72 5.45
CA LEU A 12 -7.09 -19.50 6.50
C LEU A 12 -6.10 -20.28 7.40
N ASP A 13 -4.97 -20.70 6.84
CA ASP A 13 -3.88 -21.39 7.53
C ASP A 13 -2.85 -20.43 8.17
N GLY A 14 -3.05 -19.11 8.05
CA GLY A 14 -2.22 -18.10 8.73
C GLY A 14 -1.07 -17.53 7.90
N CYS A 15 -1.01 -17.76 6.59
CA CYS A 15 0.02 -17.20 5.71
C CYS A 15 -0.22 -15.71 5.42
N LEU A 16 0.85 -14.92 5.42
CA LEU A 16 0.87 -13.48 5.18
C LEU A 16 1.72 -13.10 3.95
N ASP A 17 2.21 -14.07 3.17
CA ASP A 17 3.02 -13.78 1.98
C ASP A 17 2.14 -13.07 0.92
N HIS A 18 2.62 -11.94 0.42
CA HIS A 18 1.95 -11.11 -0.59
C HIS A 18 1.63 -11.85 -1.90
N ARG A 19 2.23 -13.02 -2.15
CA ARG A 19 1.98 -13.84 -3.34
C ARG A 19 0.84 -14.84 -3.17
N GLU A 20 0.43 -15.10 -1.93
CA GLU A 20 -0.55 -16.14 -1.61
C GLU A 20 -1.97 -15.56 -1.43
N GLY A 21 -2.08 -14.27 -1.11
CA GLY A 21 -3.37 -13.60 -0.94
C GLY A 21 -4.07 -13.30 -2.27
N ILE A 22 -5.40 -13.42 -2.29
CA ILE A 22 -6.23 -12.94 -3.40
C ILE A 22 -6.57 -11.47 -3.13
N ALA A 23 -6.05 -10.57 -3.97
CA ALA A 23 -6.36 -9.14 -3.92
C ALA A 23 -7.29 -8.78 -5.09
N ASP A 24 -8.58 -9.01 -4.92
CA ASP A 24 -9.62 -8.71 -5.90
C ASP A 24 -10.14 -7.26 -5.79
N ASP A 25 -11.14 -6.92 -6.61
CA ASP A 25 -11.73 -5.59 -6.64
C ASP A 25 -12.39 -5.20 -5.31
N GLU A 26 -13.03 -6.15 -4.61
CA GLU A 26 -13.65 -5.90 -3.31
C GLU A 26 -12.58 -5.57 -2.26
N THR A 27 -11.49 -6.34 -2.25
CA THR A 27 -10.35 -6.14 -1.35
C THR A 27 -9.73 -4.76 -1.57
N HIS A 28 -9.44 -4.38 -2.82
CA HIS A 28 -8.92 -3.04 -3.14
C HIS A 28 -9.88 -1.94 -2.69
N ALA A 29 -11.18 -2.08 -2.96
CA ALA A 29 -12.18 -1.09 -2.55
C ALA A 29 -12.24 -0.94 -1.02
N PHE A 30 -12.14 -2.05 -0.27
CA PHE A 30 -12.08 -2.02 1.19
C PHE A 30 -10.85 -1.26 1.70
N PHE A 31 -9.66 -1.61 1.22
CA PHE A 31 -8.42 -0.97 1.66
C PHE A 31 -8.36 0.50 1.25
N THR A 32 -8.87 0.88 0.07
CA THR A 32 -8.99 2.28 -0.34
C THR A 32 -9.83 3.08 0.66
N ARG A 33 -11.01 2.57 1.05
CA ARG A 33 -11.85 3.23 2.06
C ARG A 33 -11.18 3.33 3.43
N LEU A 34 -10.38 2.33 3.81
CA LEU A 34 -9.63 2.34 5.07
C LEU A 34 -8.51 3.39 5.04
N MET A 35 -7.78 3.48 3.92
CA MET A 35 -6.73 4.47 3.71
C MET A 35 -7.28 5.90 3.66
N ASP A 36 -8.47 6.12 3.08
CA ASP A 36 -9.12 7.44 3.04
C ASP A 36 -9.51 7.95 4.43
N LYS A 37 -9.85 7.05 5.36
CA LYS A 37 -10.11 7.37 6.78
C LYS A 37 -8.82 7.64 7.57
N SER A 38 -7.66 7.36 6.98
CA SER A 38 -6.36 7.43 7.65
C SER A 38 -5.55 8.63 7.13
N GLY A 39 -4.81 9.29 8.03
CA GLY A 39 -4.01 10.46 7.67
C GLY A 39 -2.73 10.12 6.89
N ALA A 40 -2.13 8.96 7.14
CA ALA A 40 -0.89 8.51 6.53
C ALA A 40 -0.77 6.98 6.56
N MET A 41 0.14 6.44 5.73
CA MET A 41 0.60 5.06 5.79
C MET A 41 1.86 4.98 6.64
N LEU A 42 2.03 3.89 7.38
CA LEU A 42 3.24 3.61 8.17
C LEU A 42 3.73 2.20 7.84
N TRP A 43 4.97 2.09 7.36
CA TRP A 43 5.56 0.81 6.96
C TRP A 43 6.98 0.64 7.45
N GLY A 44 7.43 -0.62 7.53
CA GLY A 44 8.85 -0.93 7.56
C GLY A 44 9.44 -0.92 6.16
N ARG A 45 10.78 -0.84 6.07
CA ARG A 45 11.54 -0.79 4.80
C ARG A 45 11.08 -1.82 3.76
N VAL A 46 10.95 -3.11 4.14
CA VAL A 46 10.69 -4.21 3.18
C VAL A 46 9.32 -4.06 2.52
N THR A 47 8.28 -3.76 3.31
CA THR A 47 6.94 -3.50 2.76
C THR A 47 6.93 -2.27 1.88
N TYR A 48 7.62 -1.19 2.29
CA TYR A 48 7.74 0.01 1.48
C TYR A 48 8.39 -0.28 0.11
N GLU A 49 9.54 -0.97 0.09
CA GLU A 49 10.27 -1.33 -1.14
C GLU A 49 9.40 -2.16 -2.10
N MET A 50 8.71 -3.16 -1.56
CA MET A 50 7.76 -3.97 -2.34
C MET A 50 6.67 -3.10 -2.96
N MET A 51 6.07 -2.20 -2.19
CA MET A 51 5.00 -1.30 -2.67
C MET A 51 5.54 -0.29 -3.71
N GLU A 52 6.69 0.33 -3.43
CA GLU A 52 7.37 1.30 -4.31
C GLU A 52 7.70 0.70 -5.67
N SER A 53 8.03 -0.59 -5.72
CA SER A 53 8.41 -1.26 -6.97
C SER A 53 7.28 -1.37 -8.00
N SER A 54 6.01 -1.23 -7.60
CA SER A 54 4.85 -1.51 -8.47
C SER A 54 3.85 -0.36 -8.54
N TRP A 55 3.44 0.20 -7.39
CA TRP A 55 2.31 1.14 -7.34
C TRP A 55 2.49 2.48 -8.07
N PRO A 56 3.69 3.10 -8.10
CA PRO A 56 3.88 4.35 -8.83
C PRO A 56 3.55 4.22 -10.33
N ALA A 57 3.91 3.10 -10.96
CA ALA A 57 3.63 2.85 -12.38
C ALA A 57 2.12 2.69 -12.64
N VAL A 58 1.41 1.98 -11.76
CA VAL A 58 -0.05 1.83 -11.82
C VAL A 58 -0.75 3.18 -11.63
N ALA A 59 -0.27 4.01 -10.70
CA ALA A 59 -0.85 5.33 -10.43
C ALA A 59 -0.71 6.28 -11.64
N ARG A 60 0.44 6.26 -12.32
CA ARG A 60 0.65 7.04 -13.56
C ARG A 60 -0.10 6.49 -14.77
N GLY A 61 -0.56 5.25 -14.70
CA GLY A 61 -1.22 4.55 -15.80
C GLY A 61 -0.24 3.92 -16.80
N ASP A 62 1.02 3.74 -16.40
CA ASP A 62 2.05 3.06 -17.20
C ASP A 62 1.83 1.54 -17.25
N THR A 63 1.01 1.01 -16.33
CA THR A 63 0.65 -0.41 -16.23
C THR A 63 -0.86 -0.56 -16.28
N GLU A 64 -1.34 -1.47 -17.15
CA GLU A 64 -2.76 -1.80 -17.21
C GLU A 64 -3.20 -2.49 -15.92
N ALA A 65 -4.28 -2.00 -15.32
CA ALA A 65 -4.81 -2.49 -14.05
C ALA A 65 -6.33 -2.33 -14.00
N PRO A 66 -7.05 -3.20 -13.28
CA PRO A 66 -8.48 -3.03 -13.03
C PRO A 66 -8.78 -1.66 -12.39
N PRO A 67 -9.99 -1.09 -12.60
CA PRO A 67 -10.35 0.22 -12.08
C PRO A 67 -10.15 0.36 -10.56
N ALA A 68 -10.53 -0.65 -9.77
CA ALA A 68 -10.38 -0.63 -8.31
C ALA A 68 -8.91 -0.58 -7.88
N MET A 69 -8.04 -1.34 -8.57
CA MET A 69 -6.60 -1.33 -8.35
C MET A 69 -5.97 0.01 -8.72
N ARG A 70 -6.41 0.62 -9.83
CA ARG A 70 -5.96 1.96 -10.24
C ARG A 70 -6.39 3.05 -9.24
N GLU A 71 -7.63 2.99 -8.75
CA GLU A 71 -8.12 3.91 -7.73
C GLU A 71 -7.27 3.84 -6.47
N TRP A 72 -7.00 2.62 -5.98
CA TRP A 72 -6.08 2.39 -4.86
C TRP A 72 -4.71 3.02 -5.11
N ALA A 73 -4.10 2.75 -6.28
CA ALA A 73 -2.77 3.26 -6.62
C ALA A 73 -2.70 4.79 -6.61
N VAL A 74 -3.68 5.47 -7.22
CA VAL A 74 -3.75 6.94 -7.26
C VAL A 74 -3.92 7.53 -5.86
N ARG A 75 -4.78 6.92 -5.03
CA ARG A 75 -4.97 7.36 -3.64
C ARG A 75 -3.72 7.14 -2.79
N LEU A 76 -3.03 6.03 -3.02
CA LEU A 76 -1.80 5.69 -2.31
C LEU A 76 -0.65 6.62 -2.70
N GLU A 77 -0.52 6.97 -3.99
CA GLU A 77 0.46 7.95 -4.48
C GLU A 77 0.35 9.27 -3.71
N ALA A 78 -0.87 9.78 -3.55
CA ALA A 78 -1.15 11.04 -2.86
C ALA A 78 -1.04 10.97 -1.32
N LYS A 79 -1.09 9.77 -0.73
CA LYS A 79 -1.09 9.60 0.73
C LYS A 79 0.33 9.81 1.29
N PRO A 80 0.52 10.57 2.39
CA PRO A 80 1.78 10.58 3.12
C PRO A 80 2.15 9.18 3.62
N LYS A 81 3.41 8.80 3.47
CA LYS A 81 3.98 7.52 3.87
C LYS A 81 5.12 7.82 4.84
N TYR A 82 5.18 7.07 5.92
CA TYR A 82 6.28 7.09 6.85
C TYR A 82 6.96 5.74 6.86
N VAL A 83 8.28 5.73 6.70
CA VAL A 83 9.06 4.49 6.67
C VAL A 83 9.97 4.41 7.89
N VAL A 84 9.79 3.36 8.69
CA VAL A 84 10.69 3.06 9.80
C VAL A 84 11.82 2.17 9.27
N SER A 85 13.03 2.72 9.23
CA SER A 85 14.22 2.06 8.69
C SER A 85 15.49 2.58 9.35
N SER A 86 16.45 1.69 9.60
CA SER A 86 17.82 2.05 10.01
C SER A 86 18.85 1.87 8.88
N THR A 87 18.45 1.28 7.75
CA THR A 87 19.37 0.84 6.68
C THR A 87 19.17 1.56 5.35
N ARG A 88 18.04 2.24 5.15
CA ARG A 88 17.70 2.98 3.92
C ARG A 88 17.42 4.43 4.29
N GLN A 89 18.00 5.36 3.55
CA GLN A 89 17.93 6.80 3.83
C GLN A 89 17.26 7.61 2.71
N ASP A 90 17.12 7.03 1.52
CA ASP A 90 16.54 7.71 0.35
C ASP A 90 15.22 7.05 -0.07
N PHE A 91 14.18 7.86 -0.22
CA PHE A 91 12.80 7.45 -0.47
C PHE A 91 12.21 8.30 -1.60
N PRO A 92 12.51 7.96 -2.87
CA PRO A 92 12.13 8.78 -4.01
C PRO A 92 10.64 8.70 -4.37
N TRP A 93 9.88 7.76 -3.79
CA TRP A 93 8.44 7.68 -4.02
C TRP A 93 7.74 8.90 -3.42
N THR A 94 6.90 9.54 -4.21
CA THR A 94 6.07 10.69 -3.83
C THR A 94 5.44 10.52 -2.44
N ASN A 95 5.66 11.54 -1.60
CA ASN A 95 5.17 11.63 -0.22
C ASN A 95 5.72 10.55 0.75
N SER A 96 7.01 10.20 0.67
CA SER A 96 7.67 9.20 1.53
C SER A 96 8.81 9.77 2.37
#